data_AF-A0A1C4ZZJ7-F1
#
_entry.id   AF-A0A1C4ZZJ7-F1
#
_cell.length_a   1.000
_cell.length_b   1.000
_cell.length_c   1.000
_cell.angle_alpha   90.00
_cell.angle_beta   90.00
_cell.angle_gamma   90.00
#
_symmetry.space_group_name_H-M   'P 1'
#
loop_
_entity.id
_entity.type
_entity.pdbx_description
1 polymer ?
#
loop_
_entity_poly.entity_id
_entity_poly.type
_entity_poly.pdbx_seq_one_letter_code
_entity_poly.pdbx_strand_id
1 'polypeptide(L)'
;MPPVGAAGESGADDGRVAAVVVPEREVADTDGDGATPPAWWRRWRWTARRKDLVVYGIFLVVALWVTSRIWIDPAGRVASLYSSDPAQVQFFLAHSVRVVLHGEFPFYTDQFNFPDGVNLMANTAVLALGIPMVPITLLFGPAVSFVVLVTLGLAGTAAAWYHVLSRHLVRRRLAAAVGGWFCGFSPAMLSHANWHPNIISQFLLPFIVWRVMVLTRSTRPLRDGLLLAVLVTGQAFINEEILLFTALACGIFLIAMVAQRPGLWSAAWRPLAKGVAACALLAGALLAYPLYIQFAGPMAYHGLSDAVQDYGNDIAAFFAPGSPTFGGNERANVNLAPNYSEENAFFGWSLSLIAVGIVLWLRRERLVRALAVTGAFFALLSLGERISWWGRDLVTGPWELLVRLPLLDAVVPTRFALITSVVIGMLLALAVQRAWTLRGAQWRHAKTVTVAALVLALLPIVPMPLKVTSRPPVPDFITADRWREYVGPGQTLVPVPVPSMGNTHGMRWAATTNLDFKIPGGYFLAPRNGNTGDPGRFGGRPSGIGQLLDEVATTGRTTKLDDRQRRRSLDELRHWNAAVLVLPLRQHNAEPLRRTVEQLVGPARRDLDVWVWDVRPLSARTA
;
A
#
# COMPACT_ATOMS: atom_id res chain seq x y z
N MET A 1 1.56 29.33 102.94
CA MET A 1 1.72 28.32 104.02
C MET A 1 0.62 27.26 103.85
N PRO A 2 0.96 25.98 104.09
CA PRO A 2 0.58 24.77 103.32
C PRO A 2 -0.59 24.00 103.97
N PRO A 3 -0.95 22.74 103.61
CA PRO A 3 -0.26 21.69 102.80
C PRO A 3 -1.07 21.16 101.59
N VAL A 4 -0.49 20.63 100.49
CA VAL A 4 0.37 19.41 100.27
C VAL A 4 -0.42 18.13 100.62
N GLY A 5 -0.59 17.08 99.82
CA GLY A 5 -0.14 16.59 98.51
C GLY A 5 -0.97 15.29 98.25
N ALA A 6 -0.75 14.39 97.30
CA ALA A 6 0.15 14.20 96.18
C ALA A 6 -0.39 13.00 95.36
N ALA A 7 -0.11 13.00 94.05
CA ALA A 7 0.19 11.86 93.17
C ALA A 7 -0.84 10.74 92.87
N GLY A 8 -0.94 10.42 91.58
CA GLY A 8 -1.09 9.04 91.08
C GLY A 8 -2.10 8.83 89.95
N GLU A 9 -1.60 8.85 88.71
CA GLU A 9 -1.88 7.95 87.56
C GLU A 9 -2.96 6.87 87.74
N SER A 10 -3.73 6.38 86.78
CA SER A 10 -3.85 6.48 85.32
C SER A 10 -5.05 5.59 84.93
N GLY A 11 -5.64 5.78 83.75
CA GLY A 11 -6.39 4.71 83.07
C GLY A 11 -7.90 4.92 82.84
N ALA A 12 -8.19 5.24 81.58
CA ALA A 12 -9.20 4.59 80.72
C ALA A 12 -10.72 4.78 80.95
N ASP A 13 -11.29 5.38 79.89
CA ASP A 13 -12.51 4.99 79.15
C ASP A 13 -13.88 5.59 79.53
N ASP A 14 -14.16 6.67 78.80
CA ASP A 14 -15.39 7.28 78.27
C ASP A 14 -16.77 6.74 78.68
N GLY A 15 -17.48 7.60 79.41
CA GLY A 15 -18.92 7.55 79.66
C GLY A 15 -19.72 8.62 78.88
N ARG A 16 -20.80 8.13 78.24
CA ARG A 16 -21.99 8.81 77.67
C ARG A 16 -22.44 10.12 78.33
N VAL A 17 -22.98 11.06 77.53
CA VAL A 17 -24.18 11.92 77.84
C VAL A 17 -24.88 12.34 76.52
N ALA A 18 -26.07 11.83 76.19
CA ALA A 18 -27.42 12.47 76.20
C ALA A 18 -27.51 13.87 75.53
N ALA A 19 -28.14 14.03 74.36
CA ALA A 19 -29.58 14.11 74.05
C ALA A 19 -30.29 15.39 74.56
N VAL A 20 -30.69 16.27 73.63
CA VAL A 20 -31.69 17.33 73.80
C VAL A 20 -32.70 17.21 72.64
N VAL A 21 -33.98 17.17 72.99
CA VAL A 21 -35.18 17.03 72.13
C VAL A 21 -35.87 18.42 72.08
N VAL A 22 -36.54 18.89 71.02
CA VAL A 22 -38.00 18.81 70.65
C VAL A 22 -38.29 20.06 69.75
N PRO A 23 -39.35 20.23 68.90
CA PRO A 23 -40.34 19.32 68.28
C PRO A 23 -40.47 19.40 66.73
N GLU A 24 -41.26 18.45 66.23
CA GLU A 24 -41.94 18.34 64.93
C GLU A 24 -42.60 19.60 64.36
N ARG A 25 -42.54 19.70 63.02
CA ARG A 25 -43.50 20.43 62.21
C ARG A 25 -43.98 19.50 61.10
N GLU A 26 -45.22 19.08 61.20
CA GLU A 26 -46.01 18.45 60.13
C GLU A 26 -45.93 19.28 58.84
N VAL A 27 -45.52 18.66 57.74
CA VAL A 27 -45.85 19.10 56.39
C VAL A 27 -46.23 17.88 55.56
N ALA A 28 -47.55 17.78 55.36
CA ALA A 28 -48.29 17.24 54.24
C ALA A 28 -47.55 16.35 53.24
N ASP A 29 -48.08 15.13 53.16
CA ASP A 29 -48.07 14.22 52.02
C ASP A 29 -48.34 14.98 50.72
N THR A 30 -47.30 15.12 49.88
CA THR A 30 -47.46 15.46 48.46
C THR A 30 -46.77 14.37 47.67
N ASP A 31 -47.59 13.45 47.16
CA ASP A 31 -47.31 12.60 46.01
C ASP A 31 -46.67 13.44 44.90
N GLY A 32 -45.35 13.29 44.78
CA GLY A 32 -44.52 13.95 43.78
C GLY A 32 -43.68 12.90 43.07
N ASP A 33 -44.31 12.21 42.12
CA ASP A 33 -43.74 11.44 41.01
C ASP A 33 -42.19 11.37 40.98
N GLY A 34 -41.65 10.47 41.80
CA GLY A 34 -40.31 9.93 41.62
C GLY A 34 -40.31 8.97 40.43
N ALA A 35 -40.53 9.49 39.23
CA ALA A 35 -40.48 8.73 37.99
C ALA A 35 -39.09 8.10 37.84
N THR A 36 -38.96 6.86 38.28
CA THR A 36 -37.90 5.97 37.84
C THR A 36 -38.04 5.90 36.32
N PRO A 37 -37.01 6.31 35.54
CA PRO A 37 -37.16 6.39 34.10
C PRO A 37 -37.56 5.01 33.57
N PRO A 38 -38.62 4.93 32.75
CA PRO A 38 -39.28 3.66 32.48
C PRO A 38 -38.33 2.69 31.76
N ALA A 39 -38.38 1.42 32.16
CA ALA A 39 -37.42 0.37 31.80
C ALA A 39 -37.30 0.10 30.27
N TRP A 40 -38.21 0.63 29.44
CA TRP A 40 -38.13 0.54 27.99
C TRP A 40 -37.06 1.45 27.36
N TRP A 41 -36.52 2.45 28.08
CA TRP A 41 -35.37 3.27 27.64
C TRP A 41 -34.01 2.57 27.83
N ARG A 42 -33.98 1.40 28.49
CA ARG A 42 -32.80 0.51 28.46
C ARG A 42 -32.72 -0.32 27.16
N ARG A 43 -33.54 0.00 26.15
CA ARG A 43 -33.43 -0.62 24.84
C ARG A 43 -32.27 0.01 24.07
N TRP A 44 -31.32 -0.86 23.72
CA TRP A 44 -30.27 -0.63 22.73
C TRP A 44 -29.03 0.19 23.15
N ARG A 45 -28.45 -0.09 24.32
CA ARG A 45 -27.02 0.23 24.50
C ARG A 45 -26.19 -0.72 23.63
N TRP A 46 -25.79 -0.24 22.46
CA TRP A 46 -24.87 -0.95 21.57
C TRP A 46 -23.64 -1.44 22.34
N THR A 47 -23.39 -2.75 22.34
CA THR A 47 -22.20 -3.32 22.96
C THR A 47 -20.95 -2.76 22.28
N ALA A 48 -19.83 -2.73 23.01
CA ALA A 48 -18.52 -2.34 22.48
C ALA A 48 -18.21 -3.03 21.14
N ARG A 49 -18.52 -4.33 21.04
CA ARG A 49 -18.33 -5.14 19.83
C ARG A 49 -19.22 -4.68 18.68
N ARG A 50 -20.50 -4.40 18.92
CA ARG A 50 -21.41 -3.92 17.86
C ARG A 50 -20.96 -2.56 17.29
N LYS A 51 -20.42 -1.68 18.13
CA LYS A 51 -19.86 -0.39 17.67
C LYS A 51 -18.64 -0.60 16.79
N ASP A 52 -17.73 -1.49 17.19
CA ASP A 52 -16.54 -1.81 16.41
C ASP A 52 -16.93 -2.44 15.05
N LEU A 53 -17.92 -3.36 15.03
CA LEU A 53 -18.45 -3.96 13.80
C LEU A 53 -19.07 -2.94 12.84
N VAL A 54 -19.77 -1.92 13.35
CA VAL A 54 -20.30 -0.85 12.49
C VAL A 54 -19.19 -0.06 11.84
N VAL A 55 -18.13 0.28 12.57
CA VAL A 55 -16.99 1.01 12.00
C VAL A 55 -16.30 0.18 10.91
N TYR A 56 -16.07 -1.12 11.17
CA TYR A 56 -15.53 -2.03 10.16
C TYR A 56 -16.45 -2.16 8.93
N GLY A 57 -17.75 -2.28 9.14
CA GLY A 57 -18.74 -2.33 8.06
C GLY A 57 -18.76 -1.04 7.22
N ILE A 58 -18.64 0.13 7.85
CA ILE A 58 -18.55 1.42 7.14
C ILE A 58 -17.29 1.47 6.27
N PHE A 59 -16.12 1.07 6.80
CA PHE A 59 -14.90 1.04 6.00
C PHE A 59 -15.02 0.08 4.82
N LEU A 60 -15.64 -1.10 5.01
CA LEU A 60 -15.87 -2.04 3.92
C LEU A 60 -16.81 -1.47 2.85
N VAL A 61 -17.93 -0.86 3.25
CA VAL A 61 -18.88 -0.24 2.32
C VAL A 61 -18.22 0.86 1.51
N VAL A 62 -17.34 1.66 2.13
CA VAL A 62 -16.63 2.73 1.45
C VAL A 62 -15.55 2.19 0.52
N ALA A 63 -14.83 1.13 0.90
CA ALA A 63 -13.91 0.46 -0.01
C ALA A 63 -14.64 -0.14 -1.22
N LEU A 64 -15.83 -0.72 -1.03
CA LEU A 64 -16.70 -1.19 -2.11
C LEU A 64 -17.19 -0.03 -2.98
N TRP A 65 -17.52 1.12 -2.39
CA TRP A 65 -17.89 2.32 -3.13
C TRP A 65 -16.74 2.81 -4.02
N VAL A 66 -15.52 2.91 -3.48
CA VAL A 66 -14.31 3.31 -4.20
C VAL A 66 -14.03 2.36 -5.37
N THR A 67 -14.19 1.05 -5.17
CA THR A 67 -13.92 0.02 -6.18
C THR A 67 -15.12 -0.33 -7.06
N SER A 68 -16.28 0.27 -6.82
CA SER A 68 -17.58 -0.10 -7.42
C SER A 68 -17.56 -0.15 -8.95
N ARG A 69 -16.88 0.80 -9.60
CA ARG A 69 -16.80 0.87 -11.07
C ARG A 69 -16.04 -0.28 -11.69
N ILE A 70 -15.06 -0.85 -10.96
CA ILE A 70 -14.27 -2.01 -11.38
C ILE A 70 -15.07 -3.29 -11.09
N TRP A 71 -15.79 -3.36 -9.96
CA TRP A 71 -16.67 -4.48 -9.62
C TRP A 71 -17.75 -4.78 -10.66
N ILE A 72 -18.20 -3.79 -11.44
CA ILE A 72 -19.17 -3.98 -12.52
C ILE A 72 -18.64 -4.92 -13.62
N ASP A 73 -17.35 -4.83 -13.93
CA ASP A 73 -16.69 -5.67 -14.93
C ASP A 73 -15.20 -5.79 -14.58
N PRO A 74 -14.82 -6.70 -13.66
CA PRO A 74 -13.45 -6.83 -13.18
C PRO A 74 -12.44 -7.20 -14.29
N ALA A 75 -12.91 -7.89 -15.33
CA ALA A 75 -12.08 -8.38 -16.42
C ALA A 75 -11.85 -7.30 -17.50
N GLY A 76 -12.89 -6.54 -17.86
CA GLY A 76 -12.85 -5.54 -18.92
C GLY A 76 -12.63 -4.11 -18.42
N ARG A 77 -12.88 -3.80 -17.15
CA ARG A 77 -12.58 -2.48 -16.56
C ARG A 77 -11.35 -2.52 -15.68
N VAL A 78 -10.73 -1.35 -15.59
CA VAL A 78 -9.53 -1.11 -14.80
C VAL A 78 -9.49 0.36 -14.45
N ALA A 79 -8.77 0.73 -13.39
CA ALA A 79 -8.47 2.13 -13.13
C ALA A 79 -7.92 2.85 -14.38
N SER A 80 -8.08 4.16 -14.54
CA SER A 80 -7.66 4.86 -15.77
C SER A 80 -6.19 5.30 -15.78
N LEU A 81 -5.61 5.50 -14.61
CA LEU A 81 -4.28 6.06 -14.39
C LEU A 81 -3.09 5.07 -14.57
N TYR A 82 -2.78 4.52 -15.75
CA TYR A 82 -1.76 3.45 -16.02
C TYR A 82 -2.30 2.01 -16.06
N SER A 83 -3.00 1.64 -17.14
CA SER A 83 -3.64 0.31 -17.36
C SER A 83 -2.77 -0.94 -17.28
N SER A 84 -1.45 -0.79 -17.19
CA SER A 84 -0.48 -1.87 -17.31
C SER A 84 -0.30 -2.68 -16.02
N ASP A 85 -0.24 -2.03 -14.87
CA ASP A 85 0.13 -2.61 -13.58
C ASP A 85 -0.78 -3.75 -13.05
N PRO A 86 -2.12 -3.77 -13.23
CA PRO A 86 -2.95 -4.84 -12.70
C PRO A 86 -2.74 -6.10 -13.50
N ALA A 87 -2.31 -6.00 -14.75
CA ALA A 87 -1.95 -7.19 -15.52
C ALA A 87 -0.76 -7.89 -14.87
N GLN A 88 0.21 -7.13 -14.34
CA GLN A 88 1.34 -7.66 -13.60
C GLN A 88 0.88 -8.30 -12.28
N VAL A 89 0.05 -7.61 -11.49
CA VAL A 89 -0.47 -8.20 -10.24
C VAL A 89 -1.35 -9.43 -10.52
N GLN A 90 -2.18 -9.39 -11.56
CA GLN A 90 -2.99 -10.54 -11.99
C GLN A 90 -2.11 -11.73 -12.39
N PHE A 91 -0.98 -11.46 -13.04
CA PHE A 91 0.02 -12.48 -13.33
C PHE A 91 0.60 -13.07 -12.04
N PHE A 92 0.99 -12.25 -11.06
CA PHE A 92 1.50 -12.73 -9.76
C PHE A 92 0.46 -13.53 -8.96
N LEU A 93 -0.82 -13.17 -9.07
CA LEU A 93 -1.92 -13.95 -8.51
C LEU A 93 -2.06 -15.32 -9.17
N ALA A 94 -1.93 -15.39 -10.50
CA ALA A 94 -1.90 -16.66 -11.23
C ALA A 94 -0.65 -17.49 -10.89
N HIS A 95 0.52 -16.85 -10.71
CA HIS A 95 1.72 -17.53 -10.24
C HIS A 95 1.53 -18.11 -8.83
N SER A 96 0.86 -17.40 -7.93
CA SER A 96 0.54 -17.91 -6.58
C SER A 96 -0.29 -19.21 -6.64
N VAL A 97 -1.18 -19.34 -7.63
CA VAL A 97 -1.92 -20.59 -7.87
C VAL A 97 -0.97 -21.72 -8.24
N ARG A 98 0.03 -21.46 -9.11
CA ARG A 98 1.02 -22.46 -9.51
C ARG A 98 1.97 -22.86 -8.38
N VAL A 99 2.37 -21.93 -7.54
CA VAL A 99 3.16 -22.22 -6.34
C VAL A 99 2.41 -23.21 -5.44
N VAL A 100 1.11 -22.98 -5.19
CA VAL A 100 0.32 -23.80 -4.27
C VAL A 100 -0.09 -25.15 -4.90
N LEU A 101 -0.51 -25.16 -6.16
CA LEU A 101 -1.06 -26.36 -6.80
C LEU A 101 0.00 -27.22 -7.53
N HIS A 102 1.02 -26.59 -8.10
CA HIS A 102 2.02 -27.25 -8.94
C HIS A 102 3.42 -27.30 -8.30
N GLY A 103 3.58 -26.72 -7.09
CA GLY A 103 4.88 -26.67 -6.41
C GLY A 103 5.92 -25.83 -7.13
N GLU A 104 5.49 -24.86 -7.94
CA GLU A 104 6.42 -23.94 -8.61
C GLU A 104 7.21 -23.11 -7.60
N PHE A 105 8.42 -22.74 -8.00
CA PHE A 105 9.31 -21.95 -7.16
C PHE A 105 8.74 -20.53 -6.97
N PRO A 106 8.55 -20.05 -5.72
CA PRO A 106 7.81 -18.80 -5.46
C PRO A 106 8.59 -17.52 -5.74
N PHE A 107 9.92 -17.58 -5.80
CA PHE A 107 10.78 -16.39 -5.85
C PHE A 107 11.36 -16.12 -7.25
N TYR A 108 11.12 -16.98 -8.22
CA TYR A 108 11.54 -16.81 -9.61
C TYR A 108 10.60 -17.57 -10.54
N THR A 109 10.29 -17.00 -11.70
CA THR A 109 9.48 -17.65 -12.72
C THR A 109 10.02 -17.38 -14.12
N ASP A 110 9.90 -18.36 -15.01
CA ASP A 110 10.21 -18.24 -16.43
C ASP A 110 8.95 -18.17 -17.31
N GLN A 111 7.77 -18.04 -16.69
CA GLN A 111 6.47 -17.97 -17.40
C GLN A 111 6.31 -16.67 -18.21
N PHE A 112 7.07 -15.64 -17.86
CA PHE A 112 7.21 -14.43 -18.66
C PHE A 112 8.66 -13.97 -18.65
N ASN A 113 9.04 -13.13 -19.61
CA ASN A 113 10.43 -12.88 -19.96
C ASN A 113 11.22 -14.14 -20.35
N PHE A 114 10.57 -15.13 -20.94
CA PHE A 114 11.25 -16.37 -21.33
C PHE A 114 12.30 -16.10 -22.44
N PRO A 115 13.50 -16.72 -22.39
CA PRO A 115 13.96 -17.73 -21.43
C PRO A 115 14.65 -17.18 -20.17
N ASP A 116 14.93 -15.88 -20.09
CA ASP A 116 15.71 -15.30 -18.97
C ASP A 116 14.92 -15.34 -17.64
N GLY A 117 13.59 -15.23 -17.70
CA GLY A 117 12.68 -15.24 -16.56
C GLY A 117 12.76 -13.96 -15.71
N VAL A 118 12.10 -13.99 -14.55
CA VAL A 118 11.93 -12.82 -13.67
C VAL A 118 12.15 -13.22 -12.21
N ASN A 119 12.96 -12.42 -11.51
CA ASN A 119 13.14 -12.50 -10.07
C ASN A 119 11.91 -11.91 -9.37
N LEU A 120 11.07 -12.78 -8.81
CA LEU A 120 9.83 -12.40 -8.16
C LEU A 120 10.01 -11.88 -6.73
N MET A 121 11.19 -12.05 -6.12
CA MET A 121 11.48 -11.43 -4.82
C MET A 121 11.96 -9.99 -5.00
N ALA A 122 12.73 -9.72 -6.06
CA ALA A 122 13.11 -8.36 -6.44
C ALA A 122 11.94 -7.55 -7.03
N ASN A 123 10.96 -8.24 -7.61
CA ASN A 123 9.68 -7.66 -8.02
C ASN A 123 8.64 -7.79 -6.89
N THR A 124 7.63 -6.94 -6.82
CA THR A 124 6.60 -6.97 -5.77
C THR A 124 5.58 -8.09 -5.97
N ALA A 125 6.00 -9.36 -5.97
CA ALA A 125 5.13 -10.51 -6.26
C ALA A 125 4.03 -10.78 -5.20
N VAL A 126 3.99 -10.00 -4.11
CA VAL A 126 2.90 -9.98 -3.11
C VAL A 126 2.48 -11.36 -2.62
N LEU A 127 3.43 -12.28 -2.43
CA LEU A 127 3.14 -13.68 -2.07
C LEU A 127 2.26 -13.82 -0.82
N ALA A 128 2.46 -12.96 0.20
CA ALA A 128 1.64 -12.96 1.41
C ALA A 128 0.18 -12.57 1.16
N LEU A 129 -0.11 -11.81 0.09
CA LEU A 129 -1.47 -11.49 -0.35
C LEU A 129 -1.99 -12.51 -1.37
N GLY A 130 -1.12 -12.98 -2.28
CA GLY A 130 -1.50 -13.84 -3.39
C GLY A 130 -1.86 -15.26 -2.96
N ILE A 131 -1.11 -15.87 -2.03
CA ILE A 131 -1.38 -17.23 -1.54
C ILE A 131 -2.78 -17.33 -0.90
N PRO A 132 -3.20 -16.43 0.02
CA PRO A 132 -4.56 -16.44 0.55
C PRO A 132 -5.66 -16.25 -0.51
N MET A 133 -5.34 -15.62 -1.65
CA MET A 133 -6.29 -15.39 -2.74
C MET A 133 -6.41 -16.56 -3.71
N VAL A 134 -5.59 -17.62 -3.60
CA VAL A 134 -5.63 -18.78 -4.49
C VAL A 134 -7.05 -19.36 -4.70
N PRO A 135 -7.89 -19.56 -3.66
CA PRO A 135 -9.25 -20.06 -3.87
C PRO A 135 -10.11 -19.12 -4.73
N ILE A 136 -9.97 -17.81 -4.53
CA ILE A 136 -10.72 -16.80 -5.29
C ILE A 136 -10.18 -16.72 -6.72
N THR A 137 -8.86 -16.81 -6.91
CA THR A 137 -8.22 -16.78 -8.22
C THR A 137 -8.63 -17.98 -9.06
N LEU A 138 -8.75 -19.16 -8.45
CA LEU A 138 -9.20 -20.37 -9.14
C LEU A 138 -10.69 -20.30 -9.53
N LEU A 139 -11.54 -19.81 -8.63
CA LEU A 139 -12.99 -19.80 -8.85
C LEU A 139 -13.48 -18.66 -9.75
N PHE A 140 -12.84 -17.50 -9.65
CA PHE A 140 -13.31 -16.26 -10.29
C PHE A 140 -12.26 -15.57 -11.17
N GLY A 141 -11.07 -16.14 -11.27
CA GLY A 141 -9.96 -15.60 -12.05
C GLY A 141 -9.16 -14.50 -11.33
N PRO A 142 -7.94 -14.20 -11.82
CA PRO A 142 -7.04 -13.24 -11.19
C PRO A 142 -7.59 -11.80 -11.20
N ALA A 143 -8.44 -11.47 -12.18
CA ALA A 143 -9.09 -10.17 -12.27
C ALA A 143 -10.00 -9.89 -11.06
N VAL A 144 -10.81 -10.87 -10.65
CA VAL A 144 -11.67 -10.72 -9.46
C VAL A 144 -10.84 -10.70 -8.18
N SER A 145 -9.83 -11.58 -8.06
CA SER A 145 -8.90 -11.58 -6.93
C SER A 145 -8.21 -10.23 -6.73
N PHE A 146 -7.80 -9.57 -7.82
CA PHE A 146 -7.22 -8.23 -7.77
C PHE A 146 -8.18 -7.22 -7.13
N VAL A 147 -9.45 -7.17 -7.57
CA VAL A 147 -10.44 -6.22 -7.04
C VAL A 147 -10.76 -6.53 -5.57
N VAL A 148 -10.84 -7.81 -5.20
CA VAL A 148 -10.99 -8.23 -3.80
C VAL A 148 -9.81 -7.72 -2.96
N LEU A 149 -8.57 -7.91 -3.41
CA LEU A 149 -7.39 -7.43 -2.70
C LEU A 149 -7.39 -5.91 -2.53
N VAL A 150 -7.73 -5.14 -3.57
CA VAL A 150 -7.81 -3.68 -3.44
C VAL A 150 -8.87 -3.26 -2.42
N THR A 151 -10.05 -3.89 -2.49
CA THR A 151 -11.16 -3.62 -1.57
C THR A 151 -10.78 -3.94 -0.12
N LEU A 152 -10.23 -5.13 0.11
CA LEU A 152 -9.83 -5.58 1.45
C LEU A 152 -8.57 -4.88 1.96
N GLY A 153 -7.66 -4.46 1.09
CA GLY A 153 -6.48 -3.67 1.46
C GLY A 153 -6.86 -2.33 2.08
N LEU A 154 -7.73 -1.57 1.40
CA LEU A 154 -8.23 -0.28 1.92
C LEU A 154 -9.02 -0.46 3.23
N ALA A 155 -10.02 -1.34 3.22
CA ALA A 155 -10.87 -1.58 4.38
C ALA A 155 -10.07 -2.15 5.57
N GLY A 156 -9.18 -3.10 5.30
CA GLY A 156 -8.32 -3.76 6.28
C GLY A 156 -7.33 -2.79 6.92
N THR A 157 -6.69 -1.92 6.13
CA THR A 157 -5.80 -0.87 6.63
C THR A 157 -6.55 0.10 7.54
N ALA A 158 -7.71 0.60 7.11
CA ALA A 158 -8.54 1.47 7.95
C ALA A 158 -8.96 0.80 9.25
N ALA A 159 -9.39 -0.47 9.16
CA ALA A 159 -9.83 -1.27 10.30
C ALA A 159 -8.70 -1.55 11.31
N ALA A 160 -7.50 -1.89 10.83
CA ALA A 160 -6.34 -2.15 11.67
C ALA A 160 -5.89 -0.89 12.43
N TRP A 161 -5.82 0.25 11.74
CA TRP A 161 -5.54 1.54 12.39
C TRP A 161 -6.62 1.89 13.41
N TYR A 162 -7.90 1.81 13.06
CA TYR A 162 -8.99 2.00 14.01
C TYR A 162 -8.85 1.12 15.26
N HIS A 163 -8.54 -0.16 15.06
CA HIS A 163 -8.38 -1.12 16.16
C HIS A 163 -7.28 -0.65 17.12
N VAL A 164 -6.07 -0.42 16.62
CA VAL A 164 -4.94 -0.02 17.46
C VAL A 164 -5.18 1.35 18.11
N LEU A 165 -5.68 2.33 17.37
CA LEU A 165 -5.97 3.68 17.88
C LEU A 165 -7.02 3.63 18.99
N SER A 166 -8.09 2.84 18.82
CA SER A 166 -9.19 2.72 19.80
C SER A 166 -8.81 2.04 21.11
N ARG A 167 -7.73 1.24 21.11
CA ARG A 167 -7.27 0.50 22.29
C ARG A 167 -6.05 1.12 22.96
N HIS A 168 -5.22 1.84 22.21
CA HIS A 168 -3.92 2.26 22.69
C HIS A 168 -3.64 3.77 22.59
N LEU A 169 -4.35 4.52 21.74
CA LEU A 169 -4.09 5.95 21.56
C LEU A 169 -5.20 6.85 22.13
N VAL A 170 -6.46 6.54 21.81
CA VAL A 170 -7.62 7.39 22.15
C VAL A 170 -8.71 6.59 22.86
N ARG A 171 -9.47 7.27 23.73
CA ARG A 171 -10.55 6.64 24.51
C ARG A 171 -11.88 6.61 23.77
N ARG A 172 -12.11 7.57 22.85
CA ARG A 172 -13.33 7.66 22.05
C ARG A 172 -13.18 6.93 20.73
N ARG A 173 -14.14 6.04 20.44
CA ARG A 173 -14.20 5.31 19.16
C ARG A 173 -14.32 6.22 17.95
N LEU A 174 -15.08 7.31 18.05
CA LEU A 174 -15.22 8.27 16.94
C LEU A 174 -13.86 8.87 16.55
N ALA A 175 -13.04 9.23 17.54
CA ALA A 175 -11.68 9.74 17.31
C ALA A 175 -10.82 8.69 16.60
N ALA A 176 -10.87 7.43 17.05
CA ALA A 176 -10.17 6.35 16.40
C ALA A 176 -10.69 6.08 14.97
N ALA A 177 -11.99 6.23 14.73
CA ALA A 177 -12.61 6.01 13.43
C ALA A 177 -12.18 7.08 12.43
N VAL A 178 -12.07 8.34 12.85
CA VAL A 178 -11.51 9.43 12.03
C VAL A 178 -10.05 9.15 11.66
N GLY A 179 -9.22 8.73 12.63
CA GLY A 179 -7.83 8.39 12.35
C GLY A 179 -7.69 7.17 11.44
N GLY A 180 -8.45 6.10 11.70
CA GLY A 180 -8.46 4.90 10.86
C GLY A 180 -8.96 5.17 9.45
N TRP A 181 -10.02 5.98 9.31
CA TRP A 181 -10.51 6.43 8.01
C TRP A 181 -9.40 7.13 7.22
N PHE A 182 -8.74 8.12 7.83
CA PHE A 182 -7.70 8.87 7.14
C PHE A 182 -6.52 7.98 6.76
N CYS A 183 -6.07 7.09 7.64
CA CYS A 183 -4.96 6.19 7.31
C CYS A 183 -5.29 5.18 6.20
N GLY A 184 -6.55 4.79 6.01
CA GLY A 184 -6.95 3.83 4.98
C GLY A 184 -7.47 4.43 3.68
N PHE A 185 -7.92 5.69 3.71
CA PHE A 185 -8.57 6.37 2.57
C PHE A 185 -8.00 7.77 2.31
N SER A 186 -6.75 8.04 2.70
CA SER A 186 -6.06 9.29 2.34
C SER A 186 -5.90 9.41 0.82
N PRO A 187 -5.61 10.62 0.29
CA PRO A 187 -5.37 10.82 -1.14
C PRO A 187 -4.31 9.86 -1.70
N ALA A 188 -3.22 9.66 -0.95
CA ALA A 188 -2.16 8.72 -1.28
C ALA A 188 -2.67 7.27 -1.38
N MET A 189 -3.49 6.82 -0.41
CA MET A 189 -4.07 5.47 -0.43
C MET A 189 -5.01 5.28 -1.62
N LEU A 190 -5.81 6.29 -1.97
CA LEU A 190 -6.71 6.24 -3.12
C LEU A 190 -5.96 6.29 -4.45
N SER A 191 -4.86 7.05 -4.54
CA SER A 191 -3.99 7.07 -5.71
C SER A 191 -3.36 5.68 -5.94
N HIS A 192 -2.77 5.09 -4.89
CA HIS A 192 -2.21 3.74 -4.97
C HIS A 192 -3.27 2.63 -5.13
N ALA A 193 -4.51 2.82 -4.70
CA ALA A 193 -5.59 1.85 -4.88
C ALA A 193 -5.90 1.56 -6.36
N ASN A 194 -5.48 2.44 -7.28
CA ASN A 194 -5.63 2.17 -8.69
C ASN A 194 -4.81 0.94 -9.16
N TRP A 195 -3.65 0.65 -8.53
CA TRP A 195 -2.67 -0.29 -9.11
C TRP A 195 -1.81 -1.09 -8.11
N HIS A 196 -1.64 -0.61 -6.87
CA HIS A 196 -0.62 -1.07 -5.92
C HIS A 196 -1.22 -1.72 -4.66
N PRO A 197 -1.79 -2.94 -4.74
CA PRO A 197 -2.35 -3.63 -3.58
C PRO A 197 -1.32 -3.87 -2.48
N ASN A 198 -0.04 -4.01 -2.83
CA ASN A 198 1.09 -4.07 -1.89
C ASN A 198 1.24 -2.81 -1.03
N ILE A 199 1.02 -1.61 -1.61
CA ILE A 199 1.18 -0.33 -0.90
C ILE A 199 -0.04 -0.04 -0.03
N ILE A 200 -1.25 -0.33 -0.51
CA ILE A 200 -2.49 -0.06 0.26
C ILE A 200 -2.77 -1.11 1.34
N SER A 201 -2.15 -2.30 1.27
CA SER A 201 -2.30 -3.37 2.25
C SER A 201 -1.40 -3.16 3.47
N GLN A 202 -1.66 -2.09 4.23
CA GLN A 202 -0.89 -1.68 5.40
C GLN A 202 -1.48 -2.20 6.72
N PHE A 203 -2.37 -3.20 6.67
CA PHE A 203 -3.10 -3.67 7.85
C PHE A 203 -2.21 -4.30 8.93
N LEU A 204 -0.98 -4.71 8.62
CA LEU A 204 -0.02 -5.18 9.63
C LEU A 204 0.71 -4.03 10.34
N LEU A 205 0.88 -2.87 9.69
CA LEU A 205 1.67 -1.75 10.21
C LEU A 205 1.20 -1.25 11.57
N PRO A 206 -0.11 -1.06 11.85
CA PRO A 206 -0.58 -0.62 13.16
C PRO A 206 -0.11 -1.55 14.27
N PHE A 207 -0.08 -2.87 14.00
CA PHE A 207 0.34 -3.88 14.96
C PHE A 207 1.85 -3.92 15.12
N ILE A 208 2.62 -3.71 14.04
CA ILE A 208 4.08 -3.55 14.09
C ILE A 208 4.45 -2.33 14.95
N VAL A 209 3.89 -1.16 14.63
CA VAL A 209 4.10 0.07 15.39
C VAL A 209 3.74 -0.13 16.85
N TRP A 210 2.58 -0.73 17.14
CA TRP A 210 2.17 -1.04 18.50
C TRP A 210 3.16 -1.97 19.22
N ARG A 211 3.65 -3.02 18.56
CA ARG A 211 4.61 -3.96 19.15
C ARG A 211 5.96 -3.32 19.44
N VAL A 212 6.46 -2.45 18.57
CA VAL A 212 7.64 -1.62 18.85
C VAL A 212 7.43 -0.76 20.10
N MET A 213 6.25 -0.13 20.23
CA MET A 213 5.95 0.65 21.44
C MET A 213 5.82 -0.22 22.70
N VAL A 214 5.33 -1.45 22.60
CA VAL A 214 5.28 -2.41 23.72
C VAL A 214 6.68 -2.83 24.15
N LEU A 215 7.61 -3.04 23.20
CA LEU A 215 8.98 -3.43 23.50
C LEU A 215 9.70 -2.45 24.42
N THR A 216 9.45 -1.14 24.29
CA THR A 216 10.05 -0.10 25.15
C THR A 216 9.70 -0.23 26.64
N ARG A 217 8.73 -1.08 26.99
CA ARG A 217 8.27 -1.31 28.37
C ARG A 217 8.00 -2.79 28.67
N SER A 218 8.54 -3.69 27.84
CA SER A 218 8.23 -5.12 27.93
C SER A 218 8.95 -5.78 29.11
N THR A 219 8.23 -6.62 29.85
CA THR A 219 8.80 -7.54 30.84
C THR A 219 9.24 -8.87 30.23
N ARG A 220 8.82 -9.17 28.98
CA ARG A 220 9.14 -10.39 28.24
C ARG A 220 9.65 -10.04 26.82
N PRO A 221 10.78 -9.31 26.71
CA PRO A 221 11.23 -8.73 25.45
C PRO A 221 11.51 -9.78 24.36
N LEU A 222 11.93 -10.99 24.72
CA LEU A 222 12.14 -12.08 23.76
C LEU A 222 10.81 -12.48 23.08
N ARG A 223 9.76 -12.74 23.86
CA ARG A 223 8.45 -13.13 23.32
C ARG A 223 7.87 -12.03 22.44
N ASP A 224 7.93 -10.78 22.90
CA ASP A 224 7.41 -9.65 22.12
C ASP A 224 8.25 -9.40 20.86
N GLY A 225 9.57 -9.64 20.91
CA GLY A 225 10.46 -9.62 19.75
C GLY A 225 10.15 -10.71 18.73
N LEU A 226 9.84 -11.93 19.18
CA LEU A 226 9.42 -13.03 18.29
C LEU A 226 8.07 -12.74 17.62
N LEU A 227 7.12 -12.17 18.36
CA LEU A 227 5.84 -11.73 17.77
C LEU A 227 6.04 -10.61 16.75
N LEU A 228 6.95 -9.66 17.03
CA LEU A 228 7.32 -8.63 16.08
C LEU A 228 7.97 -9.24 14.82
N ALA A 229 8.85 -10.25 14.96
CA ALA A 229 9.45 -10.93 13.82
C ALA A 229 8.42 -11.54 12.88
N VAL A 230 7.39 -12.23 13.40
CA VAL A 230 6.33 -12.81 12.55
C VAL A 230 5.59 -11.73 11.76
N LEU A 231 5.29 -10.58 12.40
CA LEU A 231 4.65 -9.45 11.71
C LEU A 231 5.57 -8.81 10.67
N VAL A 232 6.86 -8.65 10.99
CA VAL A 232 7.88 -8.10 10.10
C VAL A 232 8.09 -9.00 8.88
N THR A 233 8.23 -10.31 9.07
CA THR A 233 8.33 -11.29 7.98
C THR A 233 7.08 -11.28 7.11
N GLY A 234 5.88 -11.27 7.71
CA GLY A 234 4.63 -11.16 6.96
C GLY A 234 4.55 -9.87 6.14
N GLN A 235 4.96 -8.74 6.72
CA GLN A 235 4.98 -7.45 6.02
C GLN A 235 6.04 -7.41 4.91
N ALA A 236 7.21 -8.05 5.07
CA ALA A 236 8.23 -8.12 4.03
C ALA A 236 7.68 -8.78 2.75
N PHE A 237 6.92 -9.87 2.89
CA PHE A 237 6.25 -10.53 1.76
C PHE A 237 5.01 -9.79 1.22
N ILE A 238 4.56 -8.72 1.89
CA ILE A 238 3.57 -7.78 1.34
C ILE A 238 4.30 -6.67 0.59
N ASN A 239 5.18 -5.95 1.29
CA ASN A 239 5.97 -4.85 0.77
C ASN A 239 7.13 -4.48 1.74
N GLU A 240 8.37 -4.67 1.28
CA GLU A 240 9.59 -4.37 2.02
C GLU A 240 9.86 -2.86 2.17
N GLU A 241 9.53 -2.06 1.17
CA GLU A 241 9.72 -0.60 1.20
C GLU A 241 8.85 0.04 2.30
N ILE A 242 7.60 -0.39 2.40
CA ILE A 242 6.67 0.09 3.43
C ILE A 242 7.11 -0.39 4.84
N LEU A 243 7.71 -1.57 4.94
CA LEU A 243 8.32 -2.06 6.17
C LEU A 243 9.50 -1.16 6.60
N LEU A 244 10.39 -0.83 5.67
CA LEU A 244 11.52 0.09 5.89
C LEU A 244 11.03 1.45 6.37
N PHE A 245 10.04 2.04 5.69
CA PHE A 245 9.41 3.30 6.09
C PHE A 245 8.85 3.26 7.50
N THR A 246 8.19 2.15 7.87
CA THR A 246 7.64 1.97 9.21
C THR A 246 8.74 1.89 10.27
N ALA A 247 9.83 1.18 9.98
CA ALA A 247 10.98 1.08 10.88
C ALA A 247 11.66 2.45 11.09
N LEU A 248 11.89 3.20 10.01
CA LEU A 248 12.45 4.55 10.05
C LEU A 248 11.53 5.51 10.82
N ALA A 249 10.22 5.48 10.55
CA ALA A 249 9.22 6.28 11.25
C ALA A 249 9.20 6.00 12.76
N CYS A 250 9.25 4.72 13.15
CA CYS A 250 9.36 4.34 14.56
C CYS A 250 10.66 4.86 15.19
N GLY A 251 11.79 4.76 14.48
CA GLY A 251 13.08 5.27 14.93
C GLY A 251 13.06 6.78 15.21
N ILE A 252 12.64 7.57 14.22
CA ILE A 252 12.54 9.05 14.35
C ILE A 252 11.56 9.44 15.46
N PHE A 253 10.42 8.76 15.56
CA PHE A 253 9.45 9.00 16.62
C PHE A 253 10.04 8.72 18.01
N LEU A 254 10.74 7.59 18.19
CA LEU A 254 11.38 7.23 19.45
C LEU A 254 12.48 8.23 19.83
N ILE A 255 13.31 8.66 18.87
CA ILE A 255 14.33 9.70 19.06
C ILE A 255 13.68 11.00 19.52
N ALA A 256 12.63 11.46 18.84
CA ALA A 256 11.91 12.68 19.19
C ALA A 256 11.26 12.58 20.59
N MET A 257 10.86 11.38 21.02
CA MET A 257 10.35 11.14 22.38
C MET A 257 11.44 11.15 23.45
N VAL A 258 12.59 10.52 23.18
CA VAL A 258 13.74 10.50 24.09
C VAL A 258 14.35 11.89 24.25
N ALA A 259 14.48 12.66 23.17
CA ALA A 259 14.97 14.05 23.23
C ALA A 259 14.10 14.94 24.14
N GLN A 260 12.79 14.69 24.20
CA GLN A 260 11.87 15.39 25.09
C GLN A 260 11.81 14.81 26.51
N ARG A 261 12.22 13.56 26.69
CA ARG A 261 12.22 12.84 27.99
C ARG A 261 13.41 11.88 28.06
N PRO A 262 14.63 12.38 28.32
CA PRO A 262 15.82 11.53 28.36
C PRO A 262 15.72 10.44 29.42
N GLY A 263 15.00 10.69 30.52
CA GLY A 263 14.75 9.70 31.57
C GLY A 263 13.95 8.47 31.14
N LEU A 264 13.27 8.48 29.97
CA LEU A 264 12.63 7.26 29.45
C LEU A 264 13.65 6.26 28.89
N TRP A 265 14.82 6.74 28.46
CA TRP A 265 15.83 5.91 27.81
C TRP A 265 16.32 4.80 28.74
N SER A 266 16.66 5.14 29.99
CA SER A 266 17.24 4.20 30.97
C SER A 266 16.35 2.98 31.21
N ALA A 267 15.02 3.16 31.19
CA ALA A 267 14.05 2.07 31.33
C ALA A 267 13.80 1.33 30.01
N ALA A 268 13.83 2.03 28.88
CA ALA A 268 13.37 1.50 27.59
C ALA A 268 14.45 0.77 26.78
N TRP A 269 15.72 1.13 26.91
CA TRP A 269 16.75 0.67 25.98
C TRP A 269 17.04 -0.83 26.09
N ARG A 270 17.08 -1.40 27.32
CA ARG A 270 17.39 -2.83 27.51
C ARG A 270 16.28 -3.73 26.96
N PRO A 271 14.99 -3.52 27.28
CA PRO A 271 13.90 -4.31 26.70
C PRO A 271 13.82 -4.14 25.17
N LEU A 272 13.99 -2.91 24.68
CA LEU A 272 13.98 -2.61 23.25
C LEU A 272 15.12 -3.35 22.52
N ALA A 273 16.36 -3.24 23.00
CA ALA A 273 17.51 -3.90 22.39
C ALA A 273 17.35 -5.42 22.35
N LYS A 274 16.91 -6.04 23.46
CA LYS A 274 16.67 -7.50 23.51
C LYS A 274 15.56 -7.92 22.54
N GLY A 275 14.46 -7.17 22.46
CA GLY A 275 13.35 -7.47 21.58
C GLY A 275 13.68 -7.28 20.11
N VAL A 276 14.38 -6.20 19.77
CA VAL A 276 14.86 -5.94 18.40
C VAL A 276 15.89 -6.99 17.99
N ALA A 277 16.81 -7.38 18.87
CA ALA A 277 17.76 -8.47 18.58
C ALA A 277 17.03 -9.80 18.32
N ALA A 278 16.08 -10.18 19.17
CA ALA A 278 15.27 -11.39 18.95
C ALA A 278 14.47 -11.30 17.64
N CYS A 279 13.91 -10.12 17.35
CA CYS A 279 13.19 -9.87 16.10
C CYS A 279 14.11 -10.02 14.88
N ALA A 280 15.28 -9.39 14.91
CA ALA A 280 16.26 -9.42 13.82
C ALA A 280 16.78 -10.83 13.58
N LEU A 281 17.03 -11.61 14.64
CA LEU A 281 17.48 -12.99 14.51
C LEU A 281 16.41 -13.88 13.85
N LEU A 282 15.16 -13.84 14.32
CA LEU A 282 14.11 -14.69 13.76
C LEU A 282 13.68 -14.21 12.36
N ALA A 283 13.39 -12.93 12.19
CA ALA A 283 12.99 -12.39 10.89
C ALA A 283 14.12 -12.53 9.87
N GLY A 284 15.37 -12.28 10.28
CA GLY A 284 16.55 -12.49 9.45
C GLY A 284 16.72 -13.95 9.04
N ALA A 285 16.53 -14.91 9.95
CA ALA A 285 16.58 -16.33 9.61
C ALA A 285 15.47 -16.74 8.62
N LEU A 286 14.24 -16.24 8.81
CA LEU A 286 13.10 -16.54 7.92
C LEU A 286 13.23 -15.89 6.55
N LEU A 287 13.83 -14.69 6.48
CA LEU A 287 14.00 -13.93 5.25
C LEU A 287 15.36 -14.17 4.58
N ALA A 288 16.30 -14.87 5.21
CA ALA A 288 17.65 -15.08 4.69
C ALA A 288 17.66 -15.66 3.27
N TYR A 289 16.86 -16.72 3.03
CA TYR A 289 16.79 -17.35 1.71
C TYR A 289 16.06 -16.48 0.67
N PRO A 290 14.85 -15.93 0.93
CA PRO A 290 14.23 -14.96 0.02
C PRO A 290 15.14 -13.78 -0.34
N LEU A 291 15.76 -13.14 0.65
CA LEU A 291 16.66 -12.01 0.44
C LEU A 291 17.91 -12.42 -0.35
N TYR A 292 18.44 -13.63 -0.12
CA TYR A 292 19.51 -14.17 -0.96
C TYR A 292 19.07 -14.27 -2.43
N ILE A 293 17.85 -14.78 -2.71
CA ILE A 293 17.34 -14.84 -4.07
C ILE A 293 17.16 -13.44 -4.66
N GLN A 294 16.66 -12.47 -3.88
CA GLN A 294 16.47 -11.09 -4.32
C GLN A 294 17.78 -10.41 -4.76
N PHE A 295 18.83 -10.54 -3.97
CA PHE A 295 20.08 -9.79 -4.17
C PHE A 295 21.17 -10.57 -4.90
N ALA A 296 21.13 -11.91 -4.86
CA ALA A 296 22.18 -12.77 -5.44
C ALA A 296 21.63 -13.94 -6.28
N GLY A 297 20.31 -14.09 -6.37
CA GLY A 297 19.68 -15.13 -7.18
C GLY A 297 19.61 -14.79 -8.66
N PRO A 298 18.99 -15.68 -9.47
CA PRO A 298 18.81 -15.44 -10.89
C PRO A 298 18.10 -14.13 -11.16
N MET A 299 18.59 -13.36 -12.15
CA MET A 299 18.02 -12.07 -12.54
C MET A 299 17.98 -11.03 -11.41
N ALA A 300 18.82 -11.18 -10.38
CA ALA A 300 19.04 -10.13 -9.38
C ALA A 300 19.72 -8.90 -10.02
N TYR A 301 19.31 -7.72 -9.59
CA TYR A 301 19.81 -6.42 -10.04
C TYR A 301 19.98 -5.47 -8.85
N HIS A 302 20.69 -4.37 -9.06
CA HIS A 302 20.88 -3.32 -8.06
C HIS A 302 20.44 -1.95 -8.61
N GLY A 303 20.10 -1.02 -7.70
CA GLY A 303 19.60 0.30 -8.03
C GLY A 303 18.22 0.35 -8.69
N LEU A 304 17.62 1.54 -8.67
CA LEU A 304 16.45 1.86 -9.50
C LEU A 304 16.87 2.05 -10.96
N SER A 305 15.90 1.81 -11.85
CA SER A 305 16.02 2.23 -13.25
C SER A 305 16.22 3.75 -13.34
N ASP A 306 17.04 4.20 -14.28
CA ASP A 306 17.23 5.62 -14.62
C ASP A 306 15.89 6.37 -14.77
N ALA A 307 14.82 5.68 -15.18
CA ALA A 307 13.47 6.23 -15.33
C ALA A 307 12.77 6.64 -14.02
N VAL A 308 13.31 6.27 -12.85
CA VAL A 308 12.67 6.48 -11.53
C VAL A 308 13.53 7.36 -10.59
N GLN A 309 14.73 7.76 -11.02
CA GLN A 309 15.68 8.51 -10.18
C GLN A 309 15.16 9.93 -9.80
N ASP A 310 14.30 10.54 -10.61
CA ASP A 310 13.79 11.91 -10.37
C ASP A 310 12.43 11.97 -9.63
N TYR A 311 12.04 10.93 -8.88
CA TYR A 311 10.72 10.87 -8.23
C TYR A 311 10.68 11.64 -6.88
N GLY A 312 10.67 12.98 -6.95
CA GLY A 312 10.44 13.89 -5.83
C GLY A 312 9.03 14.51 -5.81
N ASN A 313 8.50 14.84 -4.62
CA ASN A 313 7.28 15.64 -4.50
C ASN A 313 7.60 17.13 -4.68
N ASP A 314 6.79 17.82 -5.48
CA ASP A 314 6.79 19.28 -5.49
C ASP A 314 6.20 19.82 -4.17
N ILE A 315 6.74 20.91 -3.62
CA ILE A 315 6.18 21.52 -2.40
C ILE A 315 4.70 21.92 -2.62
N ALA A 316 4.33 22.37 -3.82
CA ALA A 316 2.96 22.71 -4.16
C ALA A 316 2.00 21.50 -4.09
N ALA A 317 2.51 20.27 -4.22
CA ALA A 317 1.72 19.06 -4.08
C ALA A 317 1.07 18.96 -2.69
N PHE A 318 1.74 19.43 -1.63
CA PHE A 318 1.19 19.46 -0.26
C PHE A 318 -0.09 20.28 -0.10
N PHE A 319 -0.36 21.17 -1.05
CA PHE A 319 -1.49 22.09 -1.01
C PHE A 319 -2.50 21.86 -2.14
N ALA A 320 -2.17 21.00 -3.11
CA ALA A 320 -3.06 20.58 -4.18
C ALA A 320 -3.98 19.43 -3.73
N PRO A 321 -5.25 19.40 -4.17
CA PRO A 321 -6.13 18.25 -3.95
C PRO A 321 -5.71 17.06 -4.81
N GLY A 322 -5.78 15.85 -4.26
CA GLY A 322 -5.49 14.62 -5.01
C GLY A 322 -6.54 14.38 -6.10
N SER A 323 -6.11 13.92 -7.27
CA SER A 323 -6.94 13.55 -8.41
C SER A 323 -8.11 12.60 -8.08
N PRO A 324 -7.96 11.59 -7.20
CA PRO A 324 -9.07 10.68 -6.87
C PRO A 324 -10.01 11.22 -5.77
N THR A 325 -9.88 12.48 -5.34
CA THR A 325 -10.71 13.08 -4.28
C THR A 325 -11.72 14.09 -4.82
N PHE A 326 -12.69 14.47 -3.97
CA PHE A 326 -13.70 15.46 -4.32
C PHE A 326 -13.08 16.86 -4.53
N GLY A 327 -13.10 17.35 -5.78
CA GLY A 327 -12.46 18.62 -6.16
C GLY A 327 -11.03 18.47 -6.69
N GLY A 328 -10.53 17.24 -6.83
CA GLY A 328 -9.26 16.93 -7.51
C GLY A 328 -9.33 17.08 -9.04
N ASN A 329 -8.20 17.40 -9.67
CA ASN A 329 -8.11 17.50 -11.13
C ASN A 329 -6.75 17.00 -11.65
N GLU A 330 -6.80 15.89 -12.40
CA GLU A 330 -5.61 15.26 -13.01
C GLU A 330 -4.81 16.22 -13.89
N ARG A 331 -5.49 17.05 -14.70
CA ARG A 331 -4.80 17.99 -15.60
C ARG A 331 -4.07 19.09 -14.85
N ALA A 332 -4.55 19.45 -13.65
CA ALA A 332 -3.89 20.45 -12.81
C ALA A 332 -2.66 19.87 -12.09
N ASN A 333 -2.64 18.56 -11.84
CA ASN A 333 -1.61 17.88 -11.06
C ASN A 333 -0.45 17.31 -11.91
N VAL A 334 -0.54 17.36 -13.25
CA VAL A 334 0.45 16.77 -14.18
C VAL A 334 1.89 17.21 -13.90
N ASN A 335 2.08 18.45 -13.46
CA ASN A 335 3.41 19.01 -13.18
C ASN A 335 3.85 18.86 -11.72
N LEU A 336 3.02 18.27 -10.86
CA LEU A 336 3.23 18.22 -9.41
C LEU A 336 3.55 16.81 -8.89
N ALA A 337 3.34 15.78 -9.71
CA ALA A 337 3.67 14.39 -9.39
C ALA A 337 4.43 13.75 -10.56
N PRO A 338 5.45 12.89 -10.29
CA PRO A 338 6.17 12.16 -11.34
C PRO A 338 5.25 11.29 -12.20
N ASN A 339 4.19 10.76 -11.58
CA ASN A 339 3.06 10.15 -12.27
C ASN A 339 1.80 10.28 -11.41
N TYR A 340 0.63 10.04 -12.00
CA TYR A 340 -0.67 10.18 -11.33
C TYR A 340 -0.90 9.20 -10.15
N SER A 341 -0.12 8.11 -10.09
CA SER A 341 -0.18 7.08 -9.04
C SER A 341 0.69 7.39 -7.83
N GLU A 342 1.56 8.39 -7.94
CA GLU A 342 2.49 8.84 -6.89
C GLU A 342 2.02 10.18 -6.27
N GLU A 343 0.71 10.43 -6.24
CA GLU A 343 0.09 11.59 -5.57
C GLU A 343 0.09 11.44 -4.04
N ASN A 344 1.28 11.25 -3.46
CA ASN A 344 1.46 10.87 -2.06
C ASN A 344 1.29 12.02 -1.06
N ALA A 345 1.56 13.26 -1.48
CA ALA A 345 1.52 14.45 -0.64
C ALA A 345 0.25 15.32 -0.82
N PHE A 346 -0.71 14.92 -1.65
CA PHE A 346 -1.82 15.76 -2.12
C PHE A 346 -2.94 15.99 -1.09
N PHE A 347 -2.61 16.64 0.01
CA PHE A 347 -3.49 16.88 1.15
C PHE A 347 -4.51 18.00 0.93
N GLY A 348 -4.22 18.94 0.02
CA GLY A 348 -5.01 20.16 -0.14
C GLY A 348 -4.75 21.19 0.96
N TRP A 349 -5.03 22.47 0.65
CA TRP A 349 -4.85 23.59 1.58
C TRP A 349 -5.57 23.39 2.93
N SER A 350 -6.80 22.90 2.92
CA SER A 350 -7.60 22.78 4.14
C SER A 350 -6.96 21.80 5.13
N LEU A 351 -6.57 20.61 4.68
CA LEU A 351 -5.99 19.60 5.55
C LEU A 351 -4.59 19.99 6.04
N SER A 352 -3.75 20.55 5.17
CA SER A 352 -2.41 20.99 5.53
C SER A 352 -2.45 22.09 6.61
N LEU A 353 -3.34 23.08 6.47
CA LEU A 353 -3.53 24.11 7.49
C LEU A 353 -4.12 23.55 8.79
N ILE A 354 -5.05 22.59 8.71
CA ILE A 354 -5.63 21.95 9.89
C ILE A 354 -4.60 21.10 10.63
N ALA A 355 -3.73 20.38 9.93
CA ALA A 355 -2.64 19.61 10.54
C ALA A 355 -1.69 20.52 11.32
N VAL A 356 -1.28 21.64 10.71
CA VAL A 356 -0.47 22.67 11.39
C VAL A 356 -1.23 23.25 12.59
N GLY A 357 -2.50 23.59 12.43
CA GLY A 357 -3.36 24.11 13.50
C GLY A 357 -3.49 23.15 14.68
N ILE A 358 -3.63 21.84 14.43
CA ILE A 358 -3.66 20.81 15.47
C ILE A 358 -2.32 20.75 16.22
N VAL A 359 -1.19 20.78 15.50
CA VAL A 359 0.14 20.79 16.11
C VAL A 359 0.32 22.02 16.99
N LEU A 360 -0.09 23.20 16.53
CA LEU A 360 -0.01 24.44 17.30
C LEU A 360 -0.92 24.41 18.54
N TRP A 361 -2.15 23.93 18.38
CA TRP A 361 -3.11 23.82 19.47
C TRP A 361 -2.66 22.83 20.56
N LEU A 362 -2.20 21.65 20.14
CA LEU A 362 -1.78 20.57 21.03
C LEU A 362 -0.26 20.54 21.28
N ARG A 363 0.45 21.65 21.00
CA ARG A 363 1.91 21.74 21.11
C ARG A 363 2.48 21.41 22.50
N ARG A 364 1.65 21.49 23.54
CA ARG A 364 2.05 21.13 24.91
C ARG A 364 2.09 19.62 25.12
N GLU A 365 1.47 18.82 24.25
CA GLU A 365 1.47 17.38 24.32
C GLU A 365 2.71 16.81 23.62
N ARG A 366 3.56 16.10 24.39
CA ARG A 366 4.85 15.57 23.91
C ARG A 366 4.69 14.56 22.78
N LEU A 367 3.60 13.79 22.83
CA LEU A 367 3.20 12.86 21.77
C LEU A 367 2.95 13.59 20.45
N VAL A 368 2.19 14.70 20.48
CA VAL A 368 1.92 15.52 19.30
C VAL A 368 3.20 16.13 18.75
N ARG A 369 4.09 16.61 19.61
CA ARG A 369 5.41 17.12 19.17
C ARG A 369 6.25 16.05 18.48
N ALA A 370 6.31 14.84 19.04
CA ALA A 370 7.06 13.74 18.43
C ALA A 370 6.46 13.33 17.08
N LEU A 371 5.13 13.26 16.98
CA LEU A 371 4.43 13.04 15.72
C LEU A 371 4.70 14.15 14.70
N ALA A 372 4.67 15.42 15.12
CA ALA A 372 4.96 16.56 14.26
C ALA A 372 6.39 16.55 13.72
N VAL A 373 7.38 16.23 14.56
CA VAL A 373 8.78 16.07 14.14
C VAL A 373 8.90 14.94 13.13
N THR A 374 8.26 13.80 13.40
CA THR A 374 8.27 12.64 12.49
C THR A 374 7.65 12.99 11.14
N GLY A 375 6.44 13.57 11.13
CA GLY A 375 5.75 13.99 9.90
C GLY A 375 6.51 15.05 9.12
N ALA A 376 7.08 16.05 9.79
CA ALA A 376 7.87 17.10 9.14
C ALA A 376 9.16 16.55 8.51
N PHE A 377 9.84 15.64 9.22
CA PHE A 377 11.04 14.98 8.72
C PHE A 377 10.77 14.19 7.44
N PHE A 378 9.72 13.37 7.42
CA PHE A 378 9.38 12.59 6.23
C PHE A 378 8.71 13.39 5.12
N ALA A 379 7.98 14.47 5.45
CA ALA A 379 7.53 15.43 4.44
C ALA A 379 8.73 16.06 3.71
N LEU A 380 9.78 16.44 4.44
CA LEU A 380 11.01 17.00 3.86
C LEU A 380 11.76 15.98 3.01
N LEU A 381 11.93 14.74 3.48
CA LEU A 381 12.55 13.68 2.68
C LEU A 381 11.75 13.35 1.42
N SER A 382 10.42 13.48 1.46
CA SER A 382 9.57 13.19 0.32
C SER A 382 9.72 14.16 -0.85
N LEU A 383 10.38 15.30 -0.66
CA LEU A 383 10.69 16.25 -1.74
C LEU A 383 11.73 15.68 -2.72
N GLY A 384 12.47 14.63 -2.34
CA GLY A 384 13.40 13.94 -3.22
C GLY A 384 14.74 14.64 -3.40
N GLU A 385 15.43 14.33 -4.50
CA GLU A 385 16.77 14.85 -4.81
C GLU A 385 16.74 16.33 -5.21
N ARG A 386 15.63 16.81 -5.75
CA ARG A 386 15.44 18.21 -6.13
C ARG A 386 14.18 18.75 -5.51
N ILE A 387 14.32 19.83 -4.77
CA ILE A 387 13.19 20.53 -4.19
C ILE A 387 12.64 21.46 -5.26
N SER A 388 11.39 21.23 -5.68
CA SER A 388 10.68 22.03 -6.67
C SER A 388 9.50 22.78 -6.07
N TRP A 389 9.14 23.90 -6.70
CA TRP A 389 7.93 24.68 -6.42
C TRP A 389 7.22 25.05 -7.73
N TRP A 390 6.05 24.45 -7.97
CA TRP A 390 5.29 24.55 -9.22
C TRP A 390 6.10 24.17 -10.48
N GLY A 391 6.82 23.06 -10.40
CA GLY A 391 7.64 22.51 -11.48
C GLY A 391 8.95 23.25 -11.72
N ARG A 392 9.33 24.17 -10.83
CA ARG A 392 10.62 24.88 -10.90
C ARG A 392 11.57 24.37 -9.82
N ASP A 393 12.70 23.83 -10.24
CA ASP A 393 13.79 23.41 -9.35
C ASP A 393 14.32 24.62 -8.57
N LEU A 394 14.36 24.51 -7.24
CA LEU A 394 14.85 25.55 -6.34
C LEU A 394 16.27 25.23 -5.87
N VAL A 395 16.41 24.08 -5.20
CA VAL A 395 17.66 23.65 -4.54
C VAL A 395 17.73 22.13 -4.51
N THR A 396 18.94 21.60 -4.32
CA THR A 396 19.12 20.16 -4.13
C THR A 396 18.59 19.73 -2.77
N GLY A 397 17.80 18.67 -2.78
CA GLY A 397 17.11 18.13 -1.63
C GLY A 397 17.99 17.20 -0.79
N PRO A 398 17.57 16.89 0.44
CA PRO A 398 18.34 16.07 1.36
C PRO A 398 18.51 14.62 0.90
N TRP A 399 17.70 14.16 -0.06
CA TRP A 399 17.77 12.79 -0.58
C TRP A 399 19.01 12.52 -1.44
N GLU A 400 19.60 13.55 -2.07
CA GLU A 400 20.81 13.39 -2.90
C GLU A 400 21.98 12.75 -2.13
N LEU A 401 22.07 13.01 -0.83
CA LEU A 401 23.07 12.41 0.04
C LEU A 401 22.75 10.95 0.39
N LEU A 402 21.46 10.61 0.47
CA LEU A 402 20.97 9.32 0.94
C LEU A 402 20.87 8.29 -0.19
N VAL A 403 20.58 8.72 -1.42
CA VAL A 403 20.45 7.82 -2.59
C VAL A 403 21.73 7.04 -2.90
N ARG A 404 22.88 7.54 -2.44
CA ARG A 404 24.20 6.88 -2.61
C ARG A 404 24.41 5.71 -1.66
N LEU A 405 23.55 5.54 -0.66
CA LEU A 405 23.65 4.44 0.29
C LEU A 405 22.94 3.19 -0.28
N PRO A 406 23.55 2.00 -0.14
CA PRO A 406 22.93 0.77 -0.59
C PRO A 406 21.57 0.57 0.10
N LEU A 407 20.59 0.04 -0.64
CA LEU A 407 19.19 -0.15 -0.26
C LEU A 407 18.34 1.13 -0.33
N LEU A 408 18.92 2.33 -0.20
CA LEU A 408 18.21 3.59 -0.38
C LEU A 408 18.20 4.04 -1.85
N ASP A 409 19.14 3.55 -2.65
CA ASP A 409 19.17 3.64 -4.12
C ASP A 409 17.96 2.96 -4.79
N ALA A 410 17.25 2.10 -4.05
CA ALA A 410 16.08 1.36 -4.49
C ALA A 410 14.73 2.01 -4.09
N VAL A 411 14.75 3.10 -3.30
CA VAL A 411 13.56 3.67 -2.63
C VAL A 411 13.03 4.88 -3.38
N VAL A 412 11.70 4.99 -3.51
CA VAL A 412 11.05 6.13 -4.15
C VAL A 412 10.78 7.24 -3.12
N PRO A 413 11.41 8.43 -3.23
CA PRO A 413 11.30 9.47 -2.20
C PRO A 413 9.87 9.97 -1.97
N THR A 414 9.08 10.15 -3.03
CA THR A 414 7.69 10.65 -2.91
C THR A 414 6.86 9.84 -1.90
N ARG A 415 7.12 8.54 -1.78
CA ARG A 415 6.38 7.61 -0.91
C ARG A 415 6.63 7.84 0.59
N PHE A 416 7.66 8.59 0.98
CA PHE A 416 7.81 9.02 2.38
C PHE A 416 6.60 9.84 2.88
N ALA A 417 5.85 10.49 2.00
CA ALA A 417 4.61 11.19 2.37
C ALA A 417 3.48 10.24 2.85
N LEU A 418 3.58 8.92 2.64
CA LEU A 418 2.69 7.93 3.27
C LEU A 418 2.82 7.95 4.80
N ILE A 419 4.03 8.17 5.33
CA ILE A 419 4.25 8.33 6.78
C ILE A 419 3.54 9.60 7.26
N THR A 420 3.67 10.70 6.51
CA THR A 420 2.98 11.97 6.79
C THR A 420 1.46 11.78 6.84
N SER A 421 0.90 10.97 5.93
CA SER A 421 -0.53 10.62 5.94
C SER A 421 -0.93 9.94 7.25
N VAL A 422 -0.17 8.93 7.70
CA VAL A 422 -0.43 8.24 8.97
C VAL A 422 -0.33 9.19 10.16
N VAL A 423 0.68 10.07 10.18
CA VAL A 423 0.86 11.10 11.22
C VAL A 423 -0.35 12.03 11.27
N ILE A 424 -0.83 12.53 10.13
CA ILE A 424 -2.03 13.38 10.06
C ILE A 424 -3.24 12.62 10.61
N GLY A 425 -3.42 11.34 10.25
CA GLY A 425 -4.49 10.50 10.79
C GLY A 425 -4.45 10.38 12.32
N MET A 426 -3.26 10.20 12.91
CA MET A 426 -3.09 10.20 14.36
C MET A 426 -3.37 11.56 15.00
N LEU A 427 -2.91 12.65 14.38
CA LEU A 427 -3.16 14.02 14.85
C LEU A 427 -4.66 14.35 14.83
N LEU A 428 -5.38 13.97 13.77
CA LEU A 428 -6.83 14.11 13.69
C LEU A 428 -7.52 13.32 14.81
N ALA A 429 -7.13 12.07 15.05
CA ALA A 429 -7.68 11.28 16.15
C ALA A 429 -7.45 11.95 17.52
N LEU A 430 -6.24 12.45 17.78
CA LEU A 430 -5.90 13.16 19.03
C LEU A 430 -6.69 14.47 19.17
N ALA A 431 -6.84 15.24 18.10
CA ALA A 431 -7.61 16.48 18.07
C ALA A 431 -9.09 16.23 18.43
N VAL A 432 -9.72 15.23 17.80
CA VAL A 432 -11.11 14.84 18.10
C VAL A 432 -11.25 14.35 19.54
N GLN A 433 -10.30 13.54 20.02
CA GLN A 433 -10.29 13.09 21.40
C GLN A 433 -10.23 14.30 22.35
N ARG A 434 -9.36 15.28 22.08
CA ARG A 434 -9.15 16.43 22.97
C ARG A 434 -10.33 17.39 22.98
N ALA A 435 -10.89 17.72 21.83
CA ALA A 435 -12.05 18.61 21.71
C ALA A 435 -13.24 18.12 22.55
N TRP A 436 -13.43 16.80 22.60
CA TRP A 436 -14.50 16.17 23.38
C TRP A 436 -14.17 15.92 24.86
N THR A 437 -13.01 16.35 25.35
CA THR A 437 -12.65 16.36 26.78
C THR A 437 -12.84 17.74 27.44
N LEU A 438 -12.99 18.80 26.64
CA LEU A 438 -13.27 20.14 27.13
C LEU A 438 -14.67 20.21 27.77
N ARG A 439 -14.88 21.14 28.71
CA ARG A 439 -16.15 21.36 29.42
C ARG A 439 -16.64 22.81 29.26
N GLY A 440 -17.92 23.07 29.52
CA GLY A 440 -18.50 24.44 29.53
C GLY A 440 -18.65 25.10 28.15
N ALA A 441 -18.62 26.44 28.10
CA ALA A 441 -18.70 27.21 26.84
C ALA A 441 -17.55 26.87 25.87
N GLN A 442 -16.35 26.61 26.42
CA GLN A 442 -15.18 26.15 25.67
C GLN A 442 -15.44 24.83 24.94
N TRP A 443 -16.26 23.92 25.50
CA TRP A 443 -16.65 22.69 24.82
C TRP A 443 -17.53 22.96 23.60
N ARG A 444 -18.51 23.87 23.70
CA ARG A 444 -19.39 24.20 22.58
C ARG A 444 -18.57 24.76 21.43
N HIS A 445 -17.79 25.82 21.66
CA HIS A 445 -16.94 26.42 20.64
C HIS A 445 -15.92 25.44 20.06
N ALA A 446 -15.18 24.72 20.90
CA ALA A 446 -14.19 23.76 20.42
C ALA A 446 -14.84 22.61 19.63
N LYS A 447 -16.04 22.16 20.02
CA LYS A 447 -16.79 21.15 19.26
C LYS A 447 -17.23 21.69 17.91
N THR A 448 -17.79 22.91 17.83
CA THR A 448 -18.19 23.49 16.53
C THR A 448 -16.98 23.69 15.63
N VAL A 449 -15.88 24.24 16.15
CA VAL A 449 -14.63 24.43 15.41
C VAL A 449 -14.04 23.11 14.97
N THR A 450 -14.01 22.08 15.83
CA THR A 450 -13.49 20.76 15.48
C THR A 450 -14.35 20.07 14.43
N VAL A 451 -15.69 20.14 14.55
CA VAL A 451 -16.59 19.57 13.55
C VAL A 451 -16.48 20.32 12.22
N ALA A 452 -16.45 21.65 12.24
CA ALA A 452 -16.26 22.47 11.04
C ALA A 452 -14.90 22.18 10.39
N ALA A 453 -13.82 22.07 11.18
CA ALA A 453 -12.50 21.70 10.71
C ALA A 453 -12.48 20.29 10.13
N LEU A 454 -13.09 19.30 10.79
CA LEU A 454 -13.19 17.94 10.25
C LEU A 454 -13.96 17.92 8.93
N VAL A 455 -15.07 18.65 8.83
CA VAL A 455 -15.82 18.77 7.58
C VAL A 455 -14.96 19.43 6.51
N LEU A 456 -14.30 20.56 6.80
CA LEU A 456 -13.40 21.23 5.85
C LEU A 456 -12.18 20.40 5.44
N ALA A 457 -11.66 19.56 6.34
CA ALA A 457 -10.55 18.66 6.09
C ALA A 457 -10.96 17.42 5.28
N LEU A 458 -12.07 16.78 5.66
CA LEU A 458 -12.46 15.47 5.13
C LEU A 458 -13.40 15.58 3.93
N LEU A 459 -14.18 16.66 3.78
CA LEU A 459 -15.11 16.83 2.66
C LEU A 459 -14.40 16.86 1.31
N PRO A 460 -13.28 17.60 1.11
CA PRO A 460 -12.53 17.56 -0.14
C PRO A 460 -11.82 16.23 -0.40
N ILE A 461 -11.71 15.39 0.63
CA ILE A 461 -10.98 14.11 0.61
C ILE A 461 -11.97 12.94 0.73
N VAL A 462 -13.26 13.17 0.49
CA VAL A 462 -14.24 12.09 0.44
C VAL A 462 -13.83 11.11 -0.67
N PRO A 463 -13.69 9.80 -0.37
CA PRO A 463 -13.30 8.81 -1.36
C PRO A 463 -14.33 8.73 -2.48
N MET A 464 -13.88 9.00 -3.71
CA MET A 464 -14.69 8.86 -4.91
C MET A 464 -14.43 7.51 -5.57
N PRO A 465 -15.39 6.97 -6.34
CA PRO A 465 -15.15 5.79 -7.16
C PRO A 465 -13.96 6.04 -8.09
N LEU A 466 -13.04 5.07 -8.14
CA LEU A 466 -11.88 5.15 -9.02
C LEU A 466 -12.34 5.37 -10.46
N LYS A 467 -11.69 6.29 -11.17
CA LYS A 467 -11.94 6.47 -12.60
C LYS A 467 -11.46 5.22 -13.32
N VAL A 468 -12.27 4.74 -14.26
CA VAL A 468 -12.00 3.49 -14.98
C VAL A 468 -11.93 3.72 -16.47
N THR A 469 -11.11 2.92 -17.14
CA THR A 469 -11.08 2.77 -18.59
C THR A 469 -11.41 1.33 -18.97
N SER A 470 -11.87 1.12 -20.19
CA SER A 470 -12.09 -0.21 -20.75
C SER A 470 -10.79 -0.75 -21.34
N ARG A 471 -10.54 -2.04 -21.12
CA ARG A 471 -9.47 -2.79 -21.79
C ARG A 471 -10.08 -3.70 -22.85
N PRO A 472 -9.33 -4.02 -23.92
CA PRO A 472 -9.76 -5.04 -24.86
C PRO A 472 -9.97 -6.38 -24.13
N PRO A 473 -10.96 -7.19 -24.58
CA PRO A 473 -11.13 -8.54 -24.09
C PRO A 473 -9.90 -9.39 -24.43
N VAL A 474 -9.71 -10.46 -23.66
CA VAL A 474 -8.75 -11.51 -24.04
C VAL A 474 -9.26 -12.16 -25.33
N PRO A 475 -8.42 -12.40 -26.35
CA PRO A 475 -8.87 -12.96 -27.61
C PRO A 475 -9.57 -14.31 -27.44
N ASP A 476 -10.60 -14.54 -28.26
CA ASP A 476 -11.35 -15.80 -28.28
C ASP A 476 -10.42 -16.98 -28.55
N PHE A 477 -9.40 -16.79 -29.40
CA PHE A 477 -8.32 -17.75 -29.63
C PHE A 477 -7.62 -18.24 -28.36
N ILE A 478 -7.41 -17.35 -27.38
CA ILE A 478 -6.79 -17.70 -26.11
C ILE A 478 -7.80 -18.40 -25.21
N THR A 479 -9.01 -17.84 -25.06
CA THR A 479 -10.04 -18.38 -24.15
C THR A 479 -10.64 -19.69 -24.62
N ALA A 480 -10.60 -19.99 -25.92
CA ALA A 480 -11.04 -21.26 -26.51
C ALA A 480 -9.91 -22.31 -26.58
N ASP A 481 -8.77 -22.07 -25.92
CA ASP A 481 -7.62 -22.97 -25.84
C ASP A 481 -7.00 -23.38 -27.20
N ARG A 482 -7.28 -22.65 -28.29
CA ARG A 482 -6.76 -22.94 -29.64
C ARG A 482 -5.24 -22.84 -29.71
N TRP A 483 -4.63 -22.03 -28.86
CA TRP A 483 -3.18 -21.88 -28.72
C TRP A 483 -2.46 -23.20 -28.36
N ARG A 484 -3.15 -24.15 -27.71
CA ARG A 484 -2.58 -25.45 -27.30
C ARG A 484 -2.15 -26.33 -28.49
N GLU A 485 -2.71 -26.10 -29.68
CA GLU A 485 -2.30 -26.80 -30.92
C GLU A 485 -0.89 -26.39 -31.40
N TYR A 486 -0.43 -25.22 -30.95
CA TYR A 486 0.84 -24.63 -31.38
C TYR A 486 1.92 -24.73 -30.31
N VAL A 487 1.59 -24.43 -29.05
CA VAL A 487 2.57 -24.22 -27.98
C VAL A 487 2.79 -25.50 -27.18
N GLY A 488 3.94 -26.14 -27.38
CA GLY A 488 4.40 -27.26 -26.56
C GLY A 488 5.18 -26.84 -25.31
N PRO A 489 5.60 -27.81 -24.48
CA PRO A 489 6.42 -27.54 -23.30
C PRO A 489 7.72 -26.80 -23.66
N GLY A 490 8.00 -25.70 -22.95
CA GLY A 490 9.20 -24.89 -23.17
C GLY A 490 9.17 -24.00 -24.42
N GLN A 491 8.09 -23.99 -25.17
CA GLN A 491 7.86 -23.04 -26.27
C GLN A 491 7.07 -21.83 -25.80
N THR A 492 7.18 -20.72 -26.54
CA THR A 492 6.47 -19.48 -26.20
C THR A 492 5.37 -19.14 -27.21
N LEU A 493 4.30 -18.54 -26.68
CA LEU A 493 3.38 -17.73 -27.45
C LEU A 493 3.93 -16.30 -27.46
N VAL A 494 4.06 -15.70 -28.64
CA VAL A 494 4.56 -14.33 -28.80
C VAL A 494 3.40 -13.39 -29.16
N PRO A 495 2.90 -12.59 -28.21
CA PRO A 495 1.94 -11.54 -28.52
C PRO A 495 2.56 -10.50 -29.44
N VAL A 496 1.76 -9.97 -30.38
CA VAL A 496 2.17 -8.88 -31.26
C VAL A 496 1.31 -7.65 -30.96
N PRO A 497 1.89 -6.53 -30.49
CA PRO A 497 3.31 -6.35 -30.18
C PRO A 497 3.75 -7.07 -28.90
N VAL A 498 5.06 -7.26 -28.74
CA VAL A 498 5.66 -7.96 -27.59
C VAL A 498 5.32 -7.24 -26.29
N PRO A 499 4.96 -7.95 -25.21
CA PRO A 499 4.62 -7.33 -23.94
C PRO A 499 5.74 -6.43 -23.38
N SER A 500 5.35 -5.27 -22.86
CA SER A 500 6.23 -4.24 -22.31
C SER A 500 5.51 -3.45 -21.20
N MET A 501 6.17 -2.47 -20.58
CA MET A 501 5.52 -1.54 -19.63
C MET A 501 4.34 -0.79 -20.26
N GLY A 502 4.42 -0.42 -21.54
CA GLY A 502 3.35 0.26 -22.26
C GLY A 502 2.23 -0.67 -22.74
N ASN A 503 2.49 -1.98 -22.84
CA ASN A 503 1.53 -2.96 -23.32
C ASN A 503 1.62 -4.30 -22.55
N THR A 504 0.65 -4.55 -21.67
CA THR A 504 0.60 -5.77 -20.84
C THR A 504 -0.49 -6.76 -21.26
N HIS A 505 -1.03 -6.64 -22.48
CA HIS A 505 -2.10 -7.53 -22.95
C HIS A 505 -1.69 -9.01 -22.94
N GLY A 506 -0.47 -9.33 -23.38
CA GLY A 506 0.07 -10.69 -23.34
C GLY A 506 0.13 -11.29 -21.94
N MET A 507 0.47 -10.48 -20.93
CA MET A 507 0.47 -10.94 -19.53
C MET A 507 -0.94 -11.30 -19.06
N ARG A 508 -1.97 -10.57 -19.50
CA ARG A 508 -3.37 -10.91 -19.21
C ARG A 508 -3.80 -12.21 -19.86
N TRP A 509 -3.35 -12.48 -21.08
CA TRP A 509 -3.65 -13.74 -21.79
C TRP A 509 -3.06 -14.93 -21.02
N ALA A 510 -1.79 -14.81 -20.61
CA ALA A 510 -1.14 -15.82 -19.76
C ALA A 510 -1.85 -15.96 -18.40
N ALA A 511 -2.16 -14.86 -17.72
CA ALA A 511 -2.83 -14.90 -16.41
C ALA A 511 -4.22 -15.56 -16.46
N THR A 512 -4.96 -15.37 -17.56
CA THR A 512 -6.30 -15.96 -17.75
C THR A 512 -6.24 -17.48 -17.98
N THR A 513 -5.11 -17.99 -18.47
CA THR A 513 -4.86 -19.42 -18.72
C THR A 513 -4.04 -20.07 -17.61
N ASN A 514 -4.02 -19.50 -16.40
CA ASN A 514 -3.22 -19.98 -15.26
C ASN A 514 -1.72 -20.14 -15.57
N LEU A 515 -1.20 -19.29 -16.46
CA LEU A 515 0.17 -19.31 -16.96
C LEU A 515 0.56 -20.65 -17.61
N ASP A 516 -0.37 -21.31 -18.31
CA ASP A 516 -0.11 -22.58 -18.99
C ASP A 516 0.80 -22.46 -20.23
N PHE A 517 1.07 -21.24 -20.68
CA PHE A 517 2.07 -20.96 -21.71
C PHE A 517 3.00 -19.81 -21.29
N LYS A 518 4.19 -19.83 -21.87
CA LYS A 518 5.23 -18.82 -21.64
C LYS A 518 5.14 -17.70 -22.66
N ILE A 519 5.51 -16.49 -22.24
CA ILE A 519 5.60 -15.30 -23.12
C ILE A 519 6.98 -14.63 -23.03
N PRO A 520 7.48 -14.02 -24.13
CA PRO A 520 8.63 -13.13 -24.05
C PRO A 520 8.22 -11.76 -23.51
N GLY A 521 9.17 -11.04 -22.92
CA GLY A 521 8.94 -9.69 -22.41
C GLY A 521 7.90 -9.62 -21.28
N GLY A 522 7.34 -8.44 -21.08
CA GLY A 522 6.38 -8.13 -20.01
C GLY A 522 6.71 -6.83 -19.27
N TYR A 523 5.94 -6.58 -18.21
CA TYR A 523 6.16 -5.49 -17.28
C TYR A 523 6.73 -6.02 -15.96
N PHE A 524 8.00 -5.72 -15.71
CA PHE A 524 8.79 -6.13 -14.54
C PHE A 524 10.11 -5.35 -14.52
N LEU A 525 10.81 -5.40 -13.39
CA LEU A 525 12.20 -4.97 -13.27
C LEU A 525 13.15 -6.16 -13.44
N ALA A 526 14.22 -5.95 -14.21
CA ALA A 526 15.25 -6.94 -14.47
C ALA A 526 16.61 -6.27 -14.72
N PRO A 527 17.72 -7.04 -14.69
CA PRO A 527 19.04 -6.51 -14.98
C PRO A 527 19.13 -6.01 -16.43
N ARG A 528 19.80 -4.88 -16.64
CA ARG A 528 19.76 -4.10 -17.90
C ARG A 528 20.04 -4.92 -19.17
N ASN A 529 20.97 -5.87 -19.12
CA ASN A 529 21.32 -6.71 -20.27
C ASN A 529 20.89 -8.18 -20.09
N GLY A 530 20.07 -8.47 -19.08
CA GLY A 530 19.71 -9.83 -18.67
C GLY A 530 20.86 -10.59 -17.99
N ASN A 531 21.90 -9.88 -17.55
CA ASN A 531 23.00 -10.45 -16.76
C ASN A 531 22.79 -10.12 -15.28
N THR A 532 22.79 -11.16 -14.45
CA THR A 532 22.62 -11.00 -12.99
C THR A 532 23.71 -10.07 -12.45
N GLY A 533 23.31 -9.09 -11.65
CA GLY A 533 24.18 -8.06 -11.10
C GLY A 533 24.28 -6.79 -11.93
N ASP A 534 23.69 -6.70 -13.14
CA ASP A 534 23.59 -5.42 -13.85
C ASP A 534 22.64 -4.44 -13.11
N PRO A 535 22.74 -3.12 -13.36
CA PRO A 535 21.76 -2.15 -12.91
C PRO A 535 20.34 -2.51 -13.36
N GLY A 536 19.34 -2.22 -12.52
CA GLY A 536 17.94 -2.50 -12.81
C GLY A 536 17.37 -1.67 -13.96
N ARG A 537 16.45 -2.25 -14.73
CA ARG A 537 15.62 -1.54 -15.71
C ARG A 537 14.22 -2.14 -15.81
N PHE A 538 13.28 -1.38 -16.35
CA PHE A 538 12.00 -1.94 -16.78
C PHE A 538 12.14 -2.79 -18.05
N GLY A 539 11.56 -3.97 -18.02
CA GLY A 539 11.63 -4.98 -19.08
C GLY A 539 12.92 -5.82 -19.05
N GLY A 540 12.93 -6.89 -19.85
CA GLY A 540 14.05 -7.84 -19.94
C GLY A 540 15.19 -7.31 -20.81
N ARG A 541 15.98 -8.20 -21.43
CA ARG A 541 17.03 -7.84 -22.39
C ARG A 541 16.47 -6.99 -23.54
N PRO A 542 17.22 -6.00 -24.09
CA PRO A 542 16.76 -5.24 -25.26
C PRO A 542 16.41 -6.16 -26.42
N SER A 543 15.24 -5.95 -27.02
CA SER A 543 14.76 -6.71 -28.18
C SER A 543 14.57 -5.78 -29.38
N GLY A 544 15.26 -6.09 -30.48
CA GLY A 544 15.15 -5.34 -31.71
C GLY A 544 13.79 -5.54 -32.39
N ILE A 545 13.29 -6.78 -32.42
CA ILE A 545 11.95 -7.05 -32.98
C ILE A 545 10.86 -6.47 -32.09
N GLY A 546 11.01 -6.53 -30.77
CA GLY A 546 10.07 -5.95 -29.81
C GLY A 546 9.95 -4.44 -29.98
N GLN A 547 11.09 -3.73 -30.06
CA GLN A 547 11.10 -2.28 -30.27
C GLN A 547 10.48 -1.87 -31.62
N LEU A 548 10.80 -2.61 -32.70
CA LEU A 548 10.20 -2.39 -34.01
C LEU A 548 8.67 -2.55 -33.97
N LEU A 549 8.18 -3.63 -33.36
CA LEU A 549 6.74 -3.87 -33.27
C LEU A 549 6.04 -2.83 -32.39
N ASP A 550 6.67 -2.36 -31.32
CA ASP A 550 6.15 -1.30 -30.45
C ASP A 550 6.08 0.05 -31.20
N GLU A 551 7.10 0.38 -31.99
CA GLU A 551 7.12 1.58 -32.85
C GLU A 551 6.00 1.52 -33.90
N VAL A 552 5.82 0.37 -34.57
CA VAL A 552 4.74 0.18 -35.55
C VAL A 552 3.37 0.23 -34.89
N ALA A 553 3.22 -0.38 -33.71
CA ALA A 553 1.97 -0.33 -32.94
C ALA A 553 1.59 1.11 -32.56
N THR A 554 2.58 1.94 -32.23
CA THR A 554 2.39 3.34 -31.80
C THR A 554 2.20 4.29 -32.99
N THR A 555 3.01 4.16 -34.05
CA THR A 555 3.05 5.13 -35.16
C THR A 555 2.24 4.71 -36.39
N GLY A 556 1.92 3.43 -36.53
CA GLY A 556 1.33 2.84 -37.73
C GLY A 556 2.26 2.81 -38.94
N ARG A 557 3.53 3.19 -38.79
CA ARG A 557 4.49 3.27 -39.90
C ARG A 557 5.21 1.94 -40.08
N THR A 558 5.03 1.32 -41.24
CA THR A 558 5.77 0.12 -41.62
C THR A 558 7.11 0.50 -42.23
N THR A 559 8.21 -0.03 -41.71
CA THR A 559 9.55 0.07 -42.30
C THR A 559 9.86 -1.18 -43.13
N LYS A 560 10.62 -1.00 -44.21
CA LYS A 560 11.13 -2.14 -45.00
C LYS A 560 12.35 -2.69 -44.30
N LEU A 561 12.31 -3.98 -43.93
CA LEU A 561 13.41 -4.62 -43.23
C LEU A 561 14.53 -5.04 -44.19
N ASP A 562 15.77 -4.75 -43.82
CA ASP A 562 16.95 -5.28 -44.50
C ASP A 562 17.27 -6.72 -44.05
N ASP A 563 18.19 -7.38 -44.76
CA ASP A 563 18.55 -8.78 -44.47
C ASP A 563 19.24 -8.95 -43.11
N ARG A 564 19.85 -7.89 -42.55
CA ARG A 564 20.51 -7.94 -41.24
C ARG A 564 19.46 -7.88 -40.12
N GLN A 565 18.48 -7.00 -40.26
CA GLN A 565 17.33 -6.87 -39.36
C GLN A 565 16.48 -8.13 -39.39
N ARG A 566 16.22 -8.71 -40.57
CA ARG A 566 15.48 -9.98 -40.69
C ARG A 566 16.20 -11.11 -39.96
N ARG A 567 17.52 -11.28 -40.18
CA ARG A 567 18.31 -12.32 -39.50
C ARG A 567 18.30 -12.16 -37.99
N ARG A 568 18.55 -10.95 -37.48
CA ARG A 568 18.50 -10.66 -36.03
C ARG A 568 17.13 -10.94 -35.43
N SER A 569 16.05 -10.59 -36.13
CA SER A 569 14.69 -10.85 -35.67
C SER A 569 14.39 -12.36 -35.58
N LEU A 570 14.86 -13.14 -36.56
CA LEU A 570 14.74 -14.60 -36.52
C LEU A 570 15.57 -15.23 -35.40
N ASP A 571 16.77 -14.71 -35.12
CA ASP A 571 17.59 -15.15 -34.00
C ASP A 571 16.92 -14.85 -32.64
N GLU A 572 16.24 -13.70 -32.52
CA GLU A 572 15.42 -13.39 -31.33
C GLU A 572 14.23 -14.35 -31.18
N LEU A 573 13.53 -14.69 -32.27
CA LEU A 573 12.45 -15.70 -32.22
C LEU A 573 12.95 -17.09 -31.80
N ARG A 574 14.15 -17.49 -32.26
CA ARG A 574 14.83 -18.73 -31.83
C ARG A 574 15.25 -18.67 -30.36
N HIS A 575 15.74 -17.51 -29.91
CA HIS A 575 16.10 -17.30 -28.51
C HIS A 575 14.89 -17.46 -27.58
N TRP A 576 13.73 -16.92 -27.97
CA TRP A 576 12.47 -17.10 -27.24
C TRP A 576 11.83 -18.48 -27.39
N ASN A 577 12.40 -19.36 -28.22
CA ASN A 577 11.78 -20.63 -28.61
C ASN A 577 10.31 -20.44 -29.04
N ALA A 578 10.07 -19.43 -29.88
CA ALA A 578 8.73 -19.03 -30.29
C ALA A 578 8.03 -20.15 -31.06
N ALA A 579 6.85 -20.57 -30.62
CA ALA A 579 6.01 -21.49 -31.40
C ALA A 579 5.09 -20.71 -32.35
N VAL A 580 4.49 -19.64 -31.83
CA VAL A 580 3.42 -18.93 -32.54
C VAL A 580 3.46 -17.43 -32.25
N LEU A 581 3.27 -16.61 -33.28
CA LEU A 581 3.00 -15.18 -33.12
C LEU A 581 1.49 -14.96 -33.22
N VAL A 582 0.94 -14.13 -32.33
CA VAL A 582 -0.50 -13.90 -32.23
C VAL A 582 -0.78 -12.39 -32.23
N LEU A 583 -1.53 -11.93 -33.22
CA LEU A 583 -1.94 -10.53 -33.38
C LEU A 583 -3.48 -10.43 -33.37
N PRO A 584 -4.10 -9.79 -32.38
CA PRO A 584 -5.55 -9.58 -32.36
C PRO A 584 -6.03 -8.73 -33.54
N LEU A 585 -7.16 -9.09 -34.14
CA LEU A 585 -7.76 -8.32 -35.25
C LEU A 585 -8.13 -6.89 -34.83
N ARG A 586 -8.44 -6.69 -33.55
CA ARG A 586 -8.81 -5.40 -32.95
C ARG A 586 -7.62 -4.62 -32.41
N GLN A 587 -6.38 -5.11 -32.61
CA GLN A 587 -5.19 -4.40 -32.17
C GLN A 587 -5.08 -3.06 -32.91
N HIS A 588 -4.68 -2.01 -32.19
CA HIS A 588 -4.40 -0.73 -32.82
C HIS A 588 -3.26 -0.90 -33.84
N ASN A 589 -3.43 -0.36 -35.05
CA ASN A 589 -2.50 -0.55 -36.17
C ASN A 589 -2.24 -2.03 -36.54
N ALA A 590 -3.26 -2.91 -36.43
CA ALA A 590 -3.16 -4.33 -36.77
C ALA A 590 -2.65 -4.59 -38.20
N GLU A 591 -3.11 -3.85 -39.21
CA GLU A 591 -2.67 -4.05 -40.59
C GLU A 591 -1.17 -3.71 -40.80
N PRO A 592 -0.66 -2.54 -40.35
CA PRO A 592 0.77 -2.27 -40.29
C PRO A 592 1.57 -3.37 -39.56
N LEU A 593 1.11 -3.80 -38.38
CA LEU A 593 1.77 -4.86 -37.61
C LEU A 593 1.82 -6.18 -38.39
N ARG A 594 0.71 -6.58 -39.01
CA ARG A 594 0.62 -7.78 -39.84
C ARG A 594 1.65 -7.73 -40.97
N ARG A 595 1.69 -6.63 -41.73
CA ARG A 595 2.66 -6.46 -42.84
C ARG A 595 4.11 -6.52 -42.37
N THR A 596 4.42 -5.92 -41.22
CA THR A 596 5.77 -5.99 -40.64
C THR A 596 6.14 -7.42 -40.25
N VAL A 597 5.23 -8.18 -39.65
CA VAL A 597 5.47 -9.59 -39.31
C VAL A 597 5.59 -10.46 -40.58
N GLU A 598 4.77 -10.20 -41.61
CA GLU A 598 4.83 -10.95 -42.87
C GLU A 598 6.16 -10.77 -43.62
N GLN A 599 6.84 -9.62 -43.47
CA GLN A 599 8.21 -9.43 -43.98
C GLN A 599 9.26 -10.35 -43.32
N LEU A 600 8.95 -10.91 -42.15
CA LEU A 600 9.84 -11.76 -41.37
C LEU A 600 9.53 -13.25 -41.54
N VAL A 601 8.26 -13.63 -41.41
CA VAL A 601 7.84 -15.04 -41.26
C VAL A 601 6.85 -15.52 -42.32
N GLY A 602 6.50 -14.66 -43.28
CA GLY A 602 5.55 -14.99 -44.34
C GLY A 602 4.07 -14.76 -43.95
N PRO A 603 3.12 -15.21 -44.79
CA PRO A 603 1.72 -14.83 -44.69
C PRO A 603 1.04 -15.34 -43.41
N ALA A 604 0.15 -14.54 -42.85
CA ALA A 604 -0.64 -14.92 -41.67
C ALA A 604 -1.80 -15.84 -42.02
N ARG A 605 -2.17 -16.73 -41.08
CA ARG A 605 -3.48 -17.42 -41.10
C ARG A 605 -4.42 -16.73 -40.12
N ARG A 606 -5.68 -16.57 -40.50
CA ARG A 606 -6.72 -16.14 -39.55
C ARG A 606 -7.25 -17.35 -38.78
N ASP A 607 -7.30 -17.23 -37.46
CA ASP A 607 -7.96 -18.19 -36.57
C ASP A 607 -8.80 -17.38 -35.57
N LEU A 608 -10.12 -17.61 -35.56
CA LEU A 608 -11.08 -16.81 -34.79
C LEU A 608 -10.88 -15.30 -34.96
N ASP A 609 -10.50 -14.62 -33.88
CA ASP A 609 -10.35 -13.18 -33.74
C ASP A 609 -8.88 -12.70 -33.75
N VAL A 610 -7.95 -13.55 -34.21
CA VAL A 610 -6.52 -13.24 -34.32
C VAL A 610 -5.93 -13.61 -35.68
N TRP A 611 -4.82 -12.97 -36.03
CA TRP A 611 -3.84 -13.44 -37.00
C TRP A 611 -2.79 -14.30 -36.29
N VAL A 612 -2.46 -15.43 -36.89
CA VAL A 612 -1.56 -16.45 -36.36
C VAL A 612 -0.45 -16.74 -37.37
N TRP A 613 0.78 -16.81 -36.89
CA TRP A 613 1.92 -17.33 -37.65
C TRP A 613 2.55 -18.48 -36.89
N ASP A 614 2.54 -19.68 -37.48
CA ASP A 614 3.28 -20.83 -36.96
C ASP A 614 4.75 -20.68 -37.33
N VAL A 615 5.59 -20.44 -36.32
CA VAL A 615 7.02 -20.18 -36.51
C VAL A 615 7.89 -21.30 -35.96
N ARG A 616 7.30 -22.43 -35.53
CA ARG A 616 8.05 -23.63 -35.13
C ARG A 616 9.10 -24.05 -36.15
N PRO A 617 8.85 -24.01 -37.48
CA PRO A 617 9.86 -24.36 -38.48
C PRO A 617 11.05 -23.38 -38.54
N LEU A 618 10.87 -22.14 -38.07
CA LEU A 618 11.87 -21.07 -38.11
C LEU A 618 12.63 -20.92 -36.79
N SER A 619 11.99 -21.29 -35.68
CA SER A 619 12.49 -21.18 -34.31
C SER A 619 13.16 -22.44 -33.78
N ALA A 620 12.91 -23.60 -34.40
CA ALA A 620 13.59 -24.84 -34.07
C ALA A 620 15.11 -24.63 -34.11
N ARG A 621 15.79 -24.89 -32.98
CA ARG A 621 17.25 -24.94 -32.96
C ARG A 621 17.65 -26.09 -33.89
N THR A 622 18.40 -25.80 -34.96
CA THR A 622 19.14 -26.84 -35.67
C THR A 622 19.92 -27.63 -34.63
N ALA A 623 19.61 -28.93 -34.53
CA ALA A 623 20.17 -29.86 -33.56
C ALA A 623 21.69 -29.97 -33.70
#